data_AF-A0A1Q9S8J4-F1
#
_entry.id   AF-A0A1Q9S8J4-F1
#
_cell.length_a   1.000
_cell.length_b   1.000
_cell.length_c   1.000
_cell.angle_alpha   90.00
_cell.angle_beta   90.00
_cell.angle_gamma   90.00
#
_symmetry.space_group_name_H-M   'P 1'
#
loop_
_entity.id
_entity.type
_entity.pdbx_description
1 polymer ?
#
loop_
_entity_poly.entity_id
_entity_poly.type
_entity_poly.pdbx_seq_one_letter_code
_entity_poly.pdbx_strand_id
1 'polypeptide(L)'
;MSTRPAAAHPHGAVLPDPGAPLPSAAEVAAAVGPALDGASAGRRSVLVADALTGAPLHEQDPDTALVPASNQKLVTLLSLLTHADPGERLRTAVVAGEEPDTVVLVAGGDTLLRPGRSDPDAVQGRAGVRTLAQDTARALVARGAGAPRTVRWDAGLFPGPALNEAWAAGDVAAGQIGPVAPMAFWSHRVPAGDVASPARPGDAAADVAAVFAAELRAALAAEGIAAPPFRLAPGPAPRGAAELAAVESATLAEQAELMIQDSDNHLAEVLSRIAARAAGHPGSITGGREAAAEALAARGIDPAGLVLSDASGMSLDNRIPPAPSSAWCGPWPWTAPARWPRGPARCRWPADPGPSPTGSTTRPRPPPEDWPGPRPAR
;
A
#
# COMPACT_ATOMS: atom_id res chain seq x y z
N MET A 1 15.26 -24.12 16.23
CA MET A 1 13.84 -23.85 15.89
C MET A 1 13.44 -22.57 16.62
N SER A 2 13.43 -21.43 15.94
CA SER A 2 13.00 -20.17 16.54
C SER A 2 11.49 -20.04 16.37
N THR A 3 10.74 -20.19 17.45
CA THR A 3 9.29 -19.93 17.49
C THR A 3 9.08 -18.43 17.50
N ARG A 4 8.58 -17.88 16.39
CA ARG A 4 8.11 -16.49 16.31
C ARG A 4 7.05 -16.30 17.41
N PRO A 5 7.07 -15.19 18.17
CA PRO A 5 6.03 -14.93 19.16
C PRO A 5 4.66 -14.94 18.47
N ALA A 6 3.65 -15.47 19.16
CA ALA A 6 2.26 -15.37 18.71
C ALA A 6 1.96 -13.90 18.39
N ALA A 7 1.25 -13.65 17.29
CA ALA A 7 0.79 -12.30 16.99
C ALA A 7 -0.01 -11.80 18.21
N ALA A 8 0.39 -10.65 18.77
CA ALA A 8 -0.37 -10.03 19.83
C ALA A 8 -1.80 -9.79 19.31
N HIS A 9 -2.80 -10.11 20.12
CA HIS A 9 -4.17 -9.72 19.80
C HIS A 9 -4.24 -8.19 19.70
N PRO A 10 -4.95 -7.64 18.70
CA PRO A 10 -5.13 -6.20 18.61
C PRO A 10 -5.69 -5.67 19.94
N HIS A 11 -5.14 -4.55 20.42
CA HIS A 11 -5.52 -3.97 21.70
C HIS A 11 -7.03 -3.71 21.74
N GLY A 12 -7.73 -4.24 22.74
CA GLY A 12 -9.17 -4.06 22.93
C GLY A 12 -10.07 -5.03 22.16
N ALA A 13 -9.53 -5.93 21.35
CA ALA A 13 -10.34 -6.98 20.73
C ALA A 13 -10.77 -8.02 21.78
N VAL A 14 -12.06 -8.02 22.11
CA VAL A 14 -12.67 -9.08 22.92
C VAL A 14 -13.07 -10.21 21.98
N LEU A 15 -12.43 -11.36 22.12
CA LEU A 15 -12.87 -12.56 21.41
C LEU A 15 -14.27 -12.96 21.92
N PRO A 16 -15.16 -13.43 21.05
CA PRO A 16 -16.47 -13.90 21.50
C PRO A 16 -16.30 -15.04 22.52
N ASP A 17 -17.04 -14.98 23.63
CA ASP A 17 -17.02 -16.02 24.67
C ASP A 17 -17.81 -17.26 24.19
N PRO A 18 -17.17 -18.44 24.03
CA PRO A 18 -17.86 -19.66 23.63
C PRO A 18 -18.95 -20.12 24.61
N GLY A 19 -18.91 -19.65 25.86
CA GLY A 19 -19.92 -19.92 26.89
C GLY A 19 -21.06 -18.89 26.96
N ALA A 20 -21.03 -17.84 26.13
CA ALA A 20 -22.09 -16.84 26.13
C ALA A 20 -23.42 -17.46 25.66
N PRO A 21 -24.54 -17.17 26.34
CA PRO A 21 -25.85 -17.65 25.89
C PRO A 21 -26.21 -17.01 24.55
N LEU A 22 -26.72 -17.82 23.62
CA LEU A 22 -27.25 -17.32 22.35
C LEU A 22 -28.54 -16.52 22.62
N PRO A 23 -28.65 -15.27 22.16
CA PRO A 23 -29.90 -14.53 22.26
C PRO A 23 -30.95 -15.18 21.35
N SER A 24 -32.22 -15.12 21.77
CA SER A 24 -33.33 -15.52 20.92
C SER A 24 -33.51 -14.54 19.76
N ALA A 25 -34.05 -15.01 18.63
CA ALA A 25 -34.36 -14.15 17.48
C ALA A 25 -35.31 -12.99 17.86
N ALA A 26 -36.20 -13.20 18.83
CA ALA A 26 -37.10 -12.17 19.35
C ALA A 26 -36.35 -11.07 20.11
N GLU A 27 -35.37 -11.43 20.94
CA GLU A 27 -34.51 -10.47 21.66
C GLU A 27 -33.67 -9.65 20.68
N VAL A 28 -33.10 -10.29 19.65
CA VAL A 28 -32.33 -9.59 18.61
C VAL A 28 -33.23 -8.64 17.81
N ALA A 29 -34.40 -9.10 17.36
CA ALA A 29 -35.33 -8.24 16.62
C ALA A 29 -35.82 -7.04 17.46
N ALA A 30 -36.10 -7.26 18.75
CA ALA A 30 -36.50 -6.20 19.67
C ALA A 30 -35.38 -5.17 19.91
N ALA A 31 -34.11 -5.57 19.81
CA ALA A 31 -32.97 -4.66 19.90
C ALA A 31 -32.68 -3.92 18.59
N VAL A 32 -32.83 -4.59 17.44
CA VAL A 32 -32.54 -4.02 16.12
C VAL A 32 -33.53 -2.90 15.77
N GLY A 33 -34.82 -3.11 16.01
CA GLY A 33 -35.86 -2.12 15.66
C GLY A 33 -35.54 -0.69 16.14
N PRO A 34 -35.34 -0.48 17.45
CA PRO A 34 -34.96 0.81 18.01
C PRO A 34 -33.61 1.35 17.50
N ALA A 35 -32.64 0.48 17.24
CA ALA A 35 -31.33 0.90 16.71
C ALA A 35 -31.42 1.47 15.29
N LEU A 36 -32.48 1.13 14.56
CA LEU A 36 -32.77 1.65 13.22
C LEU A 36 -33.73 2.85 13.25
N ASP A 37 -34.27 3.23 14.42
CA ASP A 37 -35.11 4.42 14.55
C ASP A 37 -34.27 5.68 14.36
N GLY A 38 -34.79 6.65 13.59
CA GLY A 38 -34.06 7.89 13.25
C GLY A 38 -33.07 7.75 12.09
N ALA A 39 -32.77 6.54 11.59
CA ALA A 39 -32.02 6.36 10.36
C ALA A 39 -32.87 6.78 9.15
N SER A 40 -32.64 7.99 8.64
CA SER A 40 -33.24 8.49 7.40
C SER A 40 -32.62 7.78 6.19
N ALA A 41 -33.04 6.54 5.96
CA ALA A 41 -32.56 5.73 4.84
C ALA A 41 -33.72 5.40 3.90
N GLY A 42 -33.55 5.68 2.61
CA GLY A 42 -34.54 5.31 1.59
C GLY A 42 -34.68 3.79 1.42
N ARG A 43 -33.65 3.02 1.80
CA ARG A 43 -33.64 1.55 1.87
C ARG A 43 -32.72 1.10 3.01
N ARG A 44 -33.00 -0.08 3.57
CA ARG A 44 -32.17 -0.71 4.61
C ARG A 44 -31.87 -2.14 4.18
N SER A 45 -30.68 -2.60 4.54
CA SER A 45 -30.30 -4.00 4.47
C SER A 45 -29.54 -4.30 5.76
N VAL A 46 -29.96 -5.33 6.48
CA VAL A 46 -29.49 -5.61 7.85
C VAL A 46 -29.24 -7.10 8.00
N LEU A 47 -28.09 -7.44 8.57
CA LEU A 47 -27.76 -8.77 9.05
C LEU A 47 -27.18 -8.63 10.46
N VAL A 48 -27.71 -9.40 11.40
CA VAL A 48 -27.09 -9.66 12.69
C VAL A 48 -26.80 -11.14 12.73
N ALA A 49 -25.54 -11.51 13.00
CA ALA A 49 -25.10 -12.89 13.07
C ALA A 49 -24.39 -13.18 14.39
N ASP A 50 -24.42 -14.44 14.80
CA ASP A 50 -23.60 -14.93 15.89
C ASP A 50 -22.11 -14.88 15.49
N ALA A 51 -21.28 -14.26 16.32
CA ALA A 51 -19.89 -14.00 16.00
C ALA A 51 -18.99 -15.26 15.98
N LEU A 52 -19.43 -16.37 16.59
CA LEU A 52 -18.68 -17.64 16.64
C LEU A 52 -19.01 -18.55 15.47
N THR A 53 -20.29 -18.67 15.16
CA THR A 53 -20.83 -19.61 14.18
C THR A 53 -21.11 -18.96 12.83
N GLY A 54 -21.25 -17.64 12.79
CA GLY A 54 -21.74 -16.89 11.64
C GLY A 54 -23.22 -17.16 11.33
N ALA A 55 -23.96 -17.82 12.21
CA ALA A 55 -25.38 -18.10 12.01
C ALA A 55 -26.20 -16.79 12.09
N PRO A 56 -27.11 -16.54 11.14
CA PRO A 56 -27.97 -15.35 11.19
C PRO A 56 -28.91 -15.41 12.41
N LEU A 57 -29.00 -14.30 13.12
CA LEU A 57 -29.89 -14.06 14.25
C LEU A 57 -31.02 -13.09 13.89
N HIS A 58 -30.77 -12.19 12.95
CA HIS A 58 -31.77 -11.29 12.37
C HIS A 58 -31.36 -10.88 10.96
N GLU A 59 -32.33 -10.82 10.05
CA GLU A 59 -32.13 -10.47 8.64
C GLU A 59 -33.24 -9.54 8.16
N GLN A 60 -32.86 -8.51 7.41
CA GLN A 60 -33.77 -7.65 6.65
C GLN A 60 -33.11 -7.37 5.30
N ASP A 61 -33.70 -7.86 4.21
CA ASP A 61 -33.19 -7.72 2.84
C ASP A 61 -31.67 -8.03 2.72
N PRO A 62 -31.14 -9.12 3.29
CA PRO A 62 -29.70 -9.29 3.54
C PRO A 62 -28.87 -9.40 2.25
N ASP A 63 -29.48 -9.83 1.14
CA ASP A 63 -28.84 -9.90 -0.18
C ASP A 63 -28.86 -8.58 -0.96
N THR A 64 -29.52 -7.55 -0.43
CA THR A 64 -29.56 -6.25 -1.08
C THR A 64 -28.21 -5.55 -0.93
N ALA A 65 -27.49 -5.44 -2.05
CA ALA A 65 -26.28 -4.64 -2.10
C ALA A 65 -26.59 -3.12 -2.05
N LEU A 66 -26.02 -2.42 -1.08
CA LEU A 66 -26.15 -0.97 -0.89
C LEU A 66 -24.79 -0.29 -0.95
N VAL A 67 -24.77 1.04 -1.00
CA VAL A 67 -23.54 1.83 -0.89
C VAL A 67 -22.98 1.65 0.53
N PRO A 68 -21.79 1.06 0.72
CA PRO A 68 -21.25 0.77 2.04
C PRO A 68 -20.66 2.01 2.73
N ALA A 69 -20.42 3.09 1.98
CA ALA A 69 -19.57 4.19 2.43
C ALA A 69 -18.25 3.64 3.00
N SER A 70 -17.74 4.22 4.08
CA SER A 70 -16.45 3.81 4.68
C SER A 70 -16.39 2.36 5.19
N ASN A 71 -17.50 1.62 5.25
CA ASN A 71 -17.43 0.17 5.50
C ASN A 71 -16.67 -0.58 4.38
N GLN A 72 -16.50 0.03 3.20
CA GLN A 72 -15.61 -0.45 2.14
C GLN A 72 -14.19 -0.74 2.65
N LYS A 73 -13.71 0.02 3.65
CA LYS A 73 -12.37 -0.15 4.22
C LYS A 73 -12.18 -1.50 4.92
N LEU A 74 -13.27 -2.17 5.32
CA LEU A 74 -13.21 -3.54 5.85
C LEU A 74 -12.83 -4.55 4.75
N VAL A 75 -13.28 -4.34 3.51
CA VAL A 75 -12.86 -5.14 2.35
C VAL A 75 -11.39 -4.85 2.03
N THR A 76 -10.98 -3.59 2.09
CA THR A 76 -9.58 -3.18 1.89
C THR A 76 -8.67 -3.81 2.94
N LEU A 77 -9.07 -3.80 4.22
CA LEU A 77 -8.37 -4.48 5.30
C LEU A 77 -8.28 -5.99 5.04
N LEU A 78 -9.39 -6.64 4.67
CA LEU A 78 -9.41 -8.06 4.33
C LEU A 78 -8.45 -8.37 3.18
N SER A 79 -8.44 -7.56 2.13
CA SER A 79 -7.53 -7.68 0.99
C SER A 79 -6.08 -7.59 1.41
N LEU A 80 -5.73 -6.56 2.18
CA LEU A 80 -4.38 -6.38 2.68
C LEU A 80 -3.91 -7.57 3.53
N LEU A 81 -4.73 -8.03 4.48
CA LEU A 81 -4.39 -9.16 5.35
C LEU A 81 -4.38 -10.52 4.65
N THR A 82 -5.03 -10.62 3.48
CA THR A 82 -5.02 -11.84 2.67
C THR A 82 -3.74 -11.95 1.85
N HIS A 83 -3.25 -10.81 1.33
CA HIS A 83 -2.18 -10.81 0.33
C HIS A 83 -0.82 -10.35 0.86
N ALA A 84 -0.76 -9.46 1.85
CA ALA A 84 0.48 -8.88 2.37
C ALA A 84 0.84 -9.41 3.78
N ASP A 85 2.14 -9.41 4.13
CA ASP A 85 2.56 -9.71 5.51
C ASP A 85 2.23 -8.50 6.41
N PRO A 86 1.35 -8.63 7.41
CA PRO A 86 1.00 -7.52 8.30
C PRO A 86 2.20 -6.91 9.04
N GLY A 87 3.30 -7.66 9.20
CA GLY A 87 4.54 -7.17 9.80
C GLY A 87 5.50 -6.48 8.83
N GLU A 88 5.20 -6.47 7.53
CA GLU A 88 5.99 -5.76 6.52
C GLU A 88 5.95 -4.26 6.75
N ARG A 89 7.06 -3.58 6.42
CA ARG A 89 7.18 -2.11 6.44
C ARG A 89 7.47 -1.62 5.03
N LEU A 90 6.81 -0.55 4.64
CA LEU A 90 7.06 0.13 3.38
C LEU A 90 8.36 0.92 3.50
N ARG A 91 9.17 0.93 2.43
CA ARG A 91 10.53 1.47 2.45
C ARG A 91 10.67 2.62 1.45
N THR A 92 10.98 3.81 1.94
CA THR A 92 11.33 4.96 1.09
C THR A 92 12.83 5.07 1.05
N ALA A 93 13.41 4.93 -0.14
CA ALA A 93 14.86 4.78 -0.32
C ALA A 93 15.44 5.90 -1.18
N VAL A 94 16.76 6.10 -1.07
CA VAL A 94 17.53 6.93 -1.99
C VAL A 94 18.59 6.05 -2.63
N VAL A 95 18.67 6.08 -3.95
CA VAL A 95 19.66 5.33 -4.72
C VAL A 95 20.52 6.28 -5.55
N ALA A 96 21.69 5.82 -5.98
CA ALA A 96 22.48 6.54 -6.98
C ALA A 96 21.73 6.61 -8.33
N GLY A 97 21.81 7.75 -9.02
CA GLY A 97 21.32 7.90 -10.39
C GLY A 97 22.26 7.26 -11.42
N GLU A 98 21.83 7.23 -12.68
CA GLU A 98 22.69 6.80 -13.79
C GLU A 98 23.89 7.74 -13.95
N GLU A 99 23.64 9.04 -13.80
CA GLU A 99 24.67 10.08 -13.79
C GLU A 99 25.33 10.19 -12.41
N PRO A 100 26.67 10.34 -12.33
CA PRO A 100 27.40 10.41 -11.05
C PRO A 100 26.96 11.54 -10.10
N ASP A 101 26.35 12.60 -10.61
CA ASP A 101 25.87 13.75 -9.84
C ASP A 101 24.36 13.73 -9.60
N THR A 102 23.72 12.57 -9.73
CA THR A 102 22.28 12.40 -9.53
C THR A 102 22.01 11.40 -8.41
N VAL A 103 21.03 11.72 -7.57
CA VAL A 103 20.40 10.75 -6.67
C VAL A 103 18.92 10.62 -7.01
N VAL A 104 18.34 9.45 -6.75
CA VAL A 104 16.92 9.17 -7.00
C VAL A 104 16.23 8.77 -5.70
N LEU A 105 15.23 9.54 -5.29
CA LEU A 105 14.30 9.21 -4.22
C LEU A 105 13.26 8.21 -4.75
N VAL A 106 13.18 7.03 -4.16
CA VAL A 106 12.33 5.92 -4.63
C VAL A 106 11.16 5.75 -3.65
N ALA A 107 9.95 5.94 -4.17
CA ALA A 107 8.73 5.77 -3.40
C ALA A 107 8.39 4.28 -3.22
N GLY A 108 8.33 3.80 -1.97
CA GLY A 108 7.97 2.42 -1.64
C GLY A 108 6.52 2.22 -1.19
N GLY A 109 5.68 3.26 -1.24
CA GLY A 109 4.28 3.20 -0.83
C GLY A 109 3.97 3.91 0.48
N ASP A 110 4.97 4.39 1.22
CA ASP A 110 4.75 5.09 2.49
C ASP A 110 4.22 6.51 2.26
N THR A 111 2.94 6.71 2.58
CA THR A 111 2.25 8.00 2.48
C THR A 111 2.02 8.66 3.83
N LEU A 112 2.61 8.10 4.89
CA LEU A 112 2.57 8.62 6.25
C LEU A 112 3.89 9.26 6.65
N LEU A 113 4.71 9.69 5.69
CA LEU A 113 5.98 10.35 5.96
C LEU A 113 5.76 11.64 6.77
N ARG A 114 6.79 12.03 7.52
CA ARG A 114 6.90 13.38 8.09
C ARG A 114 8.09 14.16 7.50
N PRO A 115 8.04 15.49 7.45
CA PRO A 115 9.17 16.30 7.01
C PRO A 115 10.40 16.15 7.91
N GLY A 116 10.16 16.06 9.22
CA GLY A 116 11.20 16.00 10.26
C GLY A 116 11.95 14.66 10.34
N ARG A 117 12.54 14.40 11.52
CA ARG A 117 13.27 13.15 11.81
C ARG A 117 12.28 12.00 12.00
N SER A 118 12.73 10.78 11.72
CA SER A 118 12.00 9.56 12.04
C SER A 118 11.64 9.50 13.52
N ASP A 119 10.47 8.96 13.81
CA ASP A 119 9.94 8.76 15.16
C ASP A 119 9.52 7.29 15.34
N PRO A 120 10.34 6.44 15.97
CA PRO A 120 10.10 4.99 16.01
C PRO A 120 8.80 4.61 16.74
N ASP A 121 8.28 5.49 17.60
CA ASP A 121 7.09 5.25 18.42
C ASP A 121 5.79 5.69 17.72
N ALA A 122 5.90 6.42 16.60
CA ALA A 122 4.75 6.86 15.82
C ALA A 122 4.32 5.82 14.77
N VAL A 123 3.03 5.82 14.41
CA VAL A 123 2.54 5.16 13.19
C VAL A 123 2.66 6.13 12.02
N GLN A 124 1.96 7.25 12.13
CA GLN A 124 2.07 8.36 11.19
C GLN A 124 3.28 9.21 11.53
N GLY A 125 4.19 9.40 10.59
CA GLY A 125 5.46 10.09 10.80
C GLY A 125 6.58 9.19 11.32
N ARG A 126 6.42 7.86 11.30
CA ARG A 126 7.50 6.94 11.69
C ARG A 126 8.77 7.16 10.88
N ALA A 127 8.61 7.23 9.56
CA ALA A 127 9.66 7.55 8.62
C ALA A 127 9.73 9.07 8.41
N GLY A 128 10.89 9.65 8.72
CA GLY A 128 11.15 11.07 8.56
C GLY A 128 12.08 11.39 7.41
N VAL A 129 11.70 12.37 6.59
CA VAL A 129 12.47 12.80 5.41
C VAL A 129 13.82 13.43 5.82
N ARG A 130 13.89 14.15 6.95
CA ARG A 130 15.16 14.67 7.47
C ARG A 130 16.13 13.55 7.84
N THR A 131 15.64 12.44 8.41
CA THR A 131 16.49 11.28 8.70
C THR A 131 17.02 10.67 7.41
N LEU A 132 16.16 10.45 6.42
CA LEU A 132 16.56 9.93 5.10
C LEU A 132 17.64 10.80 4.43
N ALA A 133 17.46 12.12 4.47
CA ALA A 133 18.42 13.08 3.93
C ALA A 133 19.78 13.04 4.64
N GLN A 134 19.79 12.97 5.96
CA GLN A 134 21.03 12.89 6.74
C GLN A 134 21.78 11.60 6.50
N ASP A 135 21.07 10.48 6.44
CA ASP A 135 21.65 9.17 6.16
C ASP A 135 22.22 9.12 4.74
N THR A 136 21.53 9.74 3.78
CA THR A 136 22.01 9.90 2.40
C THR A 136 23.30 10.72 2.35
N ALA A 137 23.36 11.87 3.04
CA ALA A 137 24.54 12.71 3.07
C ALA A 137 25.76 11.97 3.64
N ARG A 138 25.59 11.24 4.75
CA ARG A 138 26.66 10.40 5.33
C ARG A 138 27.12 9.30 4.38
N ALA A 139 26.19 8.65 3.66
CA ALA A 139 26.54 7.65 2.66
C ALA A 139 27.33 8.21 1.48
N LEU A 140 27.02 9.44 1.02
CA LEU A 140 27.78 10.13 -0.02
C LEU A 140 29.21 10.46 0.45
N VAL A 141 29.34 11.02 1.66
CA VAL A 141 30.65 11.33 2.28
C VAL A 141 31.50 10.08 2.42
N ALA A 142 30.93 8.98 2.95
CA ALA A 142 31.63 7.71 3.14
C ALA A 142 32.14 7.11 1.82
N ARG A 143 31.50 7.44 0.69
CA ARG A 143 31.91 7.03 -0.66
C ARG A 143 32.91 7.99 -1.31
N GLY A 144 33.26 9.10 -0.66
CA GLY A 144 34.06 10.17 -1.25
C GLY A 144 33.36 10.88 -2.42
N ALA A 145 32.01 10.80 -2.48
CA ALA A 145 31.24 11.45 -3.52
C ALA A 145 31.06 12.95 -3.21
N GLY A 146 31.06 13.79 -4.25
CA GLY A 146 30.70 15.20 -4.13
C GLY A 146 29.20 15.41 -3.94
N ALA A 147 28.79 16.68 -3.81
CA ALA A 147 27.37 17.02 -3.80
C ALA A 147 26.69 16.63 -5.13
N PRO A 148 25.51 15.99 -5.10
CA PRO A 148 24.71 15.83 -6.30
C PRO A 148 24.28 17.19 -6.84
N ARG A 149 23.95 17.25 -8.13
CA ARG A 149 23.34 18.41 -8.79
C ARG A 149 21.84 18.19 -9.06
N THR A 150 21.43 16.93 -9.12
CA THR A 150 20.05 16.55 -9.45
C THR A 150 19.51 15.60 -8.39
N VAL A 151 18.29 15.88 -7.93
CA VAL A 151 17.47 14.94 -7.16
C VAL A 151 16.30 14.56 -8.06
N ARG A 152 16.23 13.29 -8.44
CA ARG A 152 15.05 12.73 -9.11
C ARG A 152 14.14 12.04 -8.10
N TRP A 153 12.89 11.82 -8.48
CA TRP A 153 12.02 10.90 -7.75
C TRP A 153 11.34 9.89 -8.67
N ASP A 154 11.35 8.64 -8.22
CA ASP A 154 10.64 7.53 -8.83
C ASP A 154 9.33 7.30 -8.08
N ALA A 155 8.23 7.70 -8.70
CA ALA A 155 6.87 7.47 -8.25
C ALA A 155 6.14 6.42 -9.11
N GLY A 156 6.88 5.57 -9.84
CA GLY A 156 6.32 4.56 -10.75
C GLY A 156 5.65 3.37 -10.07
N LEU A 157 5.68 3.29 -8.74
CA LEU A 157 5.10 2.19 -7.95
C LEU A 157 3.60 2.00 -8.20
N PHE A 158 2.87 3.10 -8.39
CA PHE A 158 1.43 3.11 -8.64
C PHE A 158 1.16 3.54 -10.10
N PRO A 159 1.04 2.59 -11.04
CA PRO A 159 0.74 2.90 -12.43
C PRO A 159 -0.74 3.26 -12.62
N GLY A 160 -1.02 3.93 -13.74
CA GLY A 160 -2.39 4.31 -14.12
C GLY A 160 -2.84 5.64 -13.49
N PRO A 161 -4.15 5.94 -13.54
CA PRO A 161 -4.66 7.21 -13.05
C PRO A 161 -4.53 7.32 -11.53
N ALA A 162 -4.06 8.48 -11.06
CA ALA A 162 -3.94 8.78 -9.63
C ALA A 162 -5.31 9.04 -8.98
N LEU A 163 -6.27 9.57 -9.75
CA LEU A 163 -7.63 9.89 -9.34
C LEU A 163 -8.60 8.84 -9.89
N ASN A 164 -9.57 8.39 -9.09
CA ASN A 164 -10.67 7.56 -9.57
C ASN A 164 -11.76 8.46 -10.16
N GLU A 165 -12.15 8.21 -11.41
CA GLU A 165 -13.18 8.98 -12.12
C GLU A 165 -14.58 8.81 -11.50
N ALA A 166 -14.79 7.73 -10.72
CA ALA A 166 -16.04 7.46 -10.03
C ALA A 166 -16.23 8.28 -8.74
N TRP A 167 -15.25 9.10 -8.34
CA TRP A 167 -15.38 10.00 -7.19
C TRP A 167 -16.08 11.30 -7.59
N ALA A 168 -16.99 11.75 -6.73
CA ALA A 168 -17.69 13.00 -6.95
C ALA A 168 -16.71 14.19 -6.90
N ALA A 169 -16.79 15.08 -7.88
CA ALA A 169 -15.91 16.26 -7.96
C ALA A 169 -16.00 17.15 -6.72
N GLY A 170 -17.16 17.20 -6.05
CA GLY A 170 -17.35 17.93 -4.80
C GLY A 170 -16.53 17.36 -3.64
N ASP A 171 -16.43 16.04 -3.53
CA ASP A 171 -15.65 15.37 -2.48
C ASP A 171 -14.14 15.54 -2.71
N VAL A 172 -13.72 15.53 -3.98
CA VAL A 172 -12.35 15.84 -4.38
C VAL A 172 -12.01 17.30 -4.05
N ALA A 173 -12.88 18.25 -4.43
CA ALA A 173 -12.69 19.66 -4.14
C ALA A 173 -12.69 19.97 -2.63
N ALA A 174 -13.46 19.23 -1.84
CA ALA A 174 -13.49 19.33 -0.38
C ALA A 174 -12.31 18.61 0.32
N GLY A 175 -11.42 17.96 -0.44
CA GLY A 175 -10.26 17.26 0.09
C GLY A 175 -10.58 16.00 0.90
N GLN A 176 -11.79 15.42 0.74
CA GLN A 176 -12.15 14.14 1.37
C GLN A 176 -11.40 12.98 0.73
N ILE A 177 -11.12 13.08 -0.57
CA ILE A 177 -10.30 12.16 -1.37
C ILE A 177 -9.60 12.95 -2.47
N GLY A 178 -8.64 12.36 -3.19
CA GLY A 178 -7.86 13.07 -4.20
C GLY A 178 -6.84 12.16 -4.90
N PRO A 179 -5.96 12.75 -5.74
CA PRO A 179 -4.92 11.99 -6.42
C PRO A 179 -4.02 11.23 -5.44
N VAL A 180 -3.89 9.92 -5.65
CA VAL A 180 -3.10 9.04 -4.78
C VAL A 180 -1.72 8.79 -5.38
N ALA A 181 -0.70 9.30 -4.71
CA ALA A 181 0.73 9.07 -4.98
C ALA A 181 1.32 7.95 -4.09
N PRO A 182 2.45 7.31 -4.49
CA PRO A 182 3.13 6.25 -3.71
C PRO A 182 4.04 6.76 -2.60
N MET A 183 4.15 8.08 -2.42
CA MET A 183 4.71 8.69 -1.24
C MET A 183 4.04 10.05 -1.02
N ALA A 184 3.84 10.39 0.24
CA ALA A 184 3.19 11.63 0.65
C ALA A 184 3.49 11.93 2.11
N PHE A 185 3.25 13.16 2.53
CA PHE A 185 3.19 13.51 3.93
C PHE A 185 1.80 13.26 4.50
N TRP A 186 1.74 12.76 5.73
CA TRP A 186 0.53 12.79 6.55
C TRP A 186 -0.76 12.31 5.85
N SER A 187 -0.69 11.21 5.10
CA SER A 187 -1.80 10.70 4.28
C SER A 187 -2.33 11.73 3.28
N HIS A 188 -1.41 12.23 2.44
CA HIS A 188 -1.65 13.24 1.41
C HIS A 188 -2.19 14.56 1.97
N ARG A 189 -1.54 15.08 3.01
CA ARG A 189 -1.78 16.44 3.53
C ARG A 189 -0.54 17.30 3.36
N VAL A 190 -0.75 18.59 3.20
CA VAL A 190 0.35 19.57 3.15
C VAL A 190 0.94 19.71 4.56
N PRO A 191 2.27 19.62 4.73
CA PRO A 191 2.89 19.91 6.03
C PRO A 191 2.74 21.37 6.45
N ALA A 192 2.49 21.59 7.75
CA ALA A 192 2.54 22.88 8.41
C ALA A 192 3.57 22.81 9.54
N GLY A 193 4.86 22.78 9.17
CA GLY A 193 5.95 22.42 10.08
C GLY A 193 5.99 20.90 10.31
N ASP A 194 6.01 20.47 11.57
CA ASP A 194 6.02 19.05 11.96
C ASP A 194 4.62 18.44 12.15
N VAL A 195 3.55 19.18 11.80
CA VAL A 195 2.16 18.70 11.84
C VAL A 195 1.49 18.79 10.46
N ALA A 196 0.36 18.11 10.30
CA ALA A 196 -0.43 18.17 9.08
C ALA A 196 -1.34 19.42 9.04
N SER A 197 -1.50 20.01 7.86
CA SER A 197 -2.56 20.99 7.58
C SER A 197 -3.81 20.30 7.00
N PRO A 198 -4.98 20.95 7.03
CA PRO A 198 -6.18 20.40 6.38
C PRO A 198 -6.07 20.40 4.84
N ALA A 199 -5.13 21.13 4.26
CA ALA A 199 -4.97 21.25 2.82
C ALA A 199 -4.41 19.97 2.17
N ARG A 200 -4.82 19.73 0.92
CA ARG A 200 -4.32 18.64 0.06
C ARG A 200 -3.23 19.14 -0.89
N PRO A 201 -2.18 18.35 -1.12
CA PRO A 201 -1.10 18.73 -2.04
C PRO A 201 -1.59 18.68 -3.50
N GLY A 202 -0.97 19.50 -4.36
CA GLY A 202 -1.16 19.40 -5.81
C GLY A 202 -0.44 18.17 -6.39
N ASP A 203 0.79 17.92 -5.95
CA ASP A 203 1.59 16.73 -6.28
C ASP A 203 2.35 16.27 -5.03
N ALA A 204 1.80 15.24 -4.36
CA ALA A 204 2.33 14.75 -3.10
C ALA A 204 3.76 14.18 -3.21
N ALA A 205 4.10 13.55 -4.34
CA ALA A 205 5.44 12.98 -4.53
C ALA A 205 6.47 14.08 -4.79
N ALA A 206 6.11 15.08 -5.61
CA ALA A 206 6.97 16.25 -5.83
C ALA A 206 7.21 17.02 -4.53
N ASP A 207 6.19 17.17 -3.68
CA ASP A 207 6.31 17.83 -2.37
C ASP A 207 7.30 17.10 -1.44
N VAL A 208 7.23 15.75 -1.38
CA VAL A 208 8.20 14.94 -0.62
C VAL A 208 9.61 15.11 -1.18
N ALA A 209 9.77 15.09 -2.51
CA ALA A 209 11.07 15.30 -3.17
C ALA A 209 11.65 16.70 -2.89
N ALA A 210 10.81 17.74 -2.86
CA ALA A 210 11.23 19.11 -2.56
C ALA A 210 11.72 19.25 -1.12
N VAL A 211 11.01 18.67 -0.15
CA VAL A 211 11.44 18.64 1.26
C VAL A 211 12.73 17.83 1.42
N PHE A 212 12.81 16.65 0.78
CA PHE A 212 14.02 15.84 0.81
C PHE A 212 15.22 16.60 0.25
N ALA A 213 15.07 17.30 -0.88
CA ALA A 213 16.11 18.11 -1.48
C ALA A 213 16.59 19.24 -0.54
N ALA A 214 15.68 19.92 0.15
CA ALA A 214 16.05 20.95 1.13
C ALA A 214 16.82 20.36 2.32
N GLU A 215 16.32 19.25 2.89
CA GLU A 215 16.95 18.57 4.02
C GLU A 215 18.30 17.94 3.64
N LEU A 216 18.45 17.38 2.43
CA LEU A 216 19.71 16.83 1.93
C LEU A 216 20.78 17.92 1.77
N ARG A 217 20.39 19.09 1.25
CA ARG A 217 21.30 20.23 1.14
C ARG A 217 21.77 20.71 2.52
N ALA A 218 20.86 20.77 3.50
CA ALA A 218 21.21 21.11 4.88
C ALA A 218 22.13 20.06 5.52
N ALA A 219 21.86 18.78 5.28
CA ALA A 219 22.68 17.68 5.76
C ALA A 219 24.10 17.68 5.16
N LEU A 220 24.23 17.89 3.84
CA LEU A 220 25.53 18.01 3.18
C LEU A 220 26.34 19.19 3.72
N ALA A 221 25.69 20.34 3.97
CA ALA A 221 26.36 21.49 4.56
C ALA A 221 26.90 21.20 5.96
N ALA A 222 26.18 20.41 6.77
CA ALA A 222 26.64 19.96 8.09
C ALA A 222 27.84 19.00 8.00
N GLU A 223 27.97 18.26 6.91
CA GLU A 223 29.13 17.42 6.57
C GLU A 223 30.27 18.22 5.87
N GLY A 224 30.14 19.55 5.77
CA GLY A 224 31.15 20.42 5.13
C GLY A 224 31.11 20.42 3.60
N ILE A 225 30.10 19.82 2.98
CA ILE A 225 29.92 19.79 1.52
C ILE A 225 28.94 20.89 1.10
N ALA A 226 29.45 21.92 0.42
CA ALA A 226 28.60 22.96 -0.16
C ALA A 226 27.84 22.42 -1.39
N ALA A 227 26.51 22.53 -1.38
CA ALA A 227 25.66 22.17 -2.49
C ALA A 227 24.80 23.37 -2.94
N PRO A 228 24.77 23.71 -4.25
CA PRO A 228 23.77 24.63 -4.78
C PRO A 228 22.36 24.02 -4.66
N PRO A 229 21.28 24.79 -4.89
CA PRO A 229 19.95 24.21 -5.06
C PRO A 229 19.97 23.10 -6.13
N PHE A 230 19.39 21.96 -5.81
CA PHE A 230 19.32 20.82 -6.73
C PHE A 230 18.29 21.08 -7.84
N ARG A 231 18.53 20.54 -9.02
CA ARG A 231 17.46 20.38 -10.01
C ARG A 231 16.56 19.22 -9.60
N LEU A 232 15.26 19.46 -9.61
CA LEU A 232 14.22 18.47 -9.28
C LEU A 232 13.52 18.03 -10.56
N ALA A 233 13.39 16.72 -10.76
CA ALA A 233 12.62 16.16 -11.87
C ALA A 233 12.12 14.75 -11.54
N PRO A 234 10.95 14.32 -12.03
CA PRO A 234 10.58 12.91 -11.95
C PRO A 234 11.56 12.07 -12.79
N GLY A 235 11.70 10.80 -12.45
CA GLY A 235 12.44 9.85 -13.25
C GLY A 235 12.62 8.50 -12.55
N PRO A 236 12.61 7.39 -13.31
CA PRO A 236 12.72 6.07 -12.74
C PRO A 236 14.09 5.87 -12.07
N ALA A 237 14.11 5.05 -11.02
CA ALA A 237 15.35 4.58 -10.43
C ALA A 237 16.07 3.64 -11.41
N PRO A 238 17.41 3.74 -11.56
CA PRO A 238 18.15 2.81 -12.39
C PRO A 238 18.07 1.38 -11.83
N ARG A 239 17.95 0.39 -12.71
CA ARG A 239 17.96 -1.02 -12.29
C ARG A 239 19.30 -1.36 -11.64
N GLY A 240 19.27 -1.98 -10.47
CA GLY A 240 20.48 -2.37 -9.74
C GLY A 240 21.27 -1.19 -9.17
N ALA A 241 20.68 0.02 -9.12
CA ALA A 241 21.30 1.19 -8.52
C ALA A 241 21.73 0.91 -7.07
N ALA A 242 22.88 1.45 -6.70
CA ALA A 242 23.39 1.33 -5.33
C ALA A 242 22.52 2.15 -4.38
N GLU A 243 21.90 1.49 -3.40
CA GLU A 243 21.18 2.16 -2.31
C GLU A 243 22.16 3.00 -1.49
N LEU A 244 21.78 4.24 -1.22
CA LEU A 244 22.50 5.20 -0.38
C LEU A 244 21.95 5.18 1.05
N ALA A 245 20.63 5.26 1.18
CA ALA A 245 19.92 5.25 2.46
C ALA A 245 18.47 4.84 2.27
N ALA A 246 17.79 4.50 3.36
CA ALA A 246 16.35 4.32 3.37
C ALA A 246 15.77 4.53 4.76
N VAL A 247 14.48 4.82 4.80
CA VAL A 247 13.64 4.84 6.00
C VAL A 247 12.47 3.88 5.82
N GLU A 248 11.96 3.37 6.93
CA GLU A 248 10.88 2.38 6.95
C GLU A 248 9.66 2.93 7.70
N SER A 249 8.49 2.71 7.12
CA SER A 249 7.19 3.10 7.66
C SER A 249 6.85 2.32 8.92
N ALA A 250 5.68 2.59 9.48
CA ALA A 250 5.04 1.63 10.37
C ALA A 250 4.67 0.32 9.66
N THR A 251 4.44 -0.74 10.42
CA THR A 251 3.99 -2.02 9.84
C THR A 251 2.68 -1.84 9.10
N LEU A 252 2.42 -2.68 8.10
CA LEU A 252 1.15 -2.66 7.38
C LEU A 252 -0.06 -2.84 8.32
N ALA A 253 0.08 -3.63 9.40
CA ALA A 253 -0.95 -3.76 10.42
C ALA A 253 -1.24 -2.43 11.16
N GLU A 254 -0.21 -1.74 11.66
CA GLU A 254 -0.38 -0.45 12.34
C GLU A 254 -1.00 0.61 11.40
N GLN A 255 -0.62 0.62 10.12
CA GLN A 255 -1.19 1.52 9.12
C GLN A 255 -2.66 1.18 8.83
N ALA A 256 -3.00 -0.11 8.72
CA ALA A 256 -4.37 -0.55 8.50
C ALA A 256 -5.27 -0.28 9.72
N GLU A 257 -4.72 -0.38 10.93
CA GLU A 257 -5.41 0.04 12.15
C GLU A 257 -5.70 1.56 12.11
N LEU A 258 -4.69 2.38 11.79
CA LEU A 258 -4.89 3.83 11.62
C LEU A 258 -5.96 4.15 10.56
N MET A 259 -5.94 3.45 9.42
CA MET A 259 -6.95 3.60 8.37
C MET A 259 -8.37 3.35 8.90
N ILE A 260 -8.56 2.32 9.72
CA ILE A 260 -9.88 1.98 10.27
C ILE A 260 -10.29 2.97 11.36
N GLN A 261 -9.37 3.35 12.27
CA GLN A 261 -9.65 4.26 13.38
C GLN A 261 -10.02 5.66 12.89
N ASP A 262 -9.27 6.20 11.93
CA ASP A 262 -9.48 7.55 11.41
C ASP A 262 -10.42 7.58 10.19
N SER A 263 -10.84 6.41 9.71
CA SER A 263 -11.55 6.24 8.44
C SER A 263 -10.84 6.96 7.27
N ASP A 264 -9.51 6.86 7.21
CA ASP A 264 -8.71 7.60 6.25
C ASP A 264 -8.89 7.07 4.81
N ASN A 265 -9.46 7.92 3.94
CA ASN A 265 -9.76 7.56 2.56
C ASN A 265 -8.51 7.40 1.70
N HIS A 266 -7.49 8.27 1.86
CA HIS A 266 -6.29 8.17 1.03
C HIS A 266 -5.47 6.95 1.41
N LEU A 267 -5.34 6.68 2.72
CA LEU A 267 -4.64 5.51 3.22
C LEU A 267 -5.32 4.21 2.76
N ALA A 268 -6.65 4.17 2.68
CA ALA A 268 -7.37 3.03 2.11
C ALA A 268 -7.00 2.76 0.65
N GLU A 269 -6.93 3.79 -0.19
CA GLU A 269 -6.54 3.64 -1.59
C GLU A 269 -5.07 3.23 -1.75
N VAL A 270 -4.18 3.75 -0.89
CA VAL A 270 -2.76 3.34 -0.86
C VAL A 270 -2.64 1.87 -0.48
N LEU A 271 -3.24 1.47 0.65
CA LEU A 271 -3.16 0.09 1.15
C LEU A 271 -3.82 -0.90 0.19
N SER A 272 -4.87 -0.52 -0.53
CA SER A 272 -5.45 -1.32 -1.61
C SER A 272 -4.46 -1.57 -2.76
N ARG A 273 -3.70 -0.55 -3.18
CA ARG A 273 -2.65 -0.71 -4.21
C ARG A 273 -1.46 -1.50 -3.71
N ILE A 274 -1.14 -1.43 -2.41
CA ILE A 274 -0.14 -2.31 -1.79
C ILE A 274 -0.63 -3.76 -1.79
N ALA A 275 -1.88 -4.02 -1.39
CA ALA A 275 -2.48 -5.34 -1.44
C ALA A 275 -2.50 -5.90 -2.87
N ALA A 276 -2.83 -5.08 -3.87
CA ALA A 276 -2.77 -5.44 -5.28
C ALA A 276 -1.38 -5.94 -5.69
N ARG A 277 -0.33 -5.18 -5.34
CA ARG A 277 1.04 -5.59 -5.64
C ARG A 277 1.44 -6.88 -4.93
N ALA A 278 1.01 -7.07 -3.69
CA ALA A 278 1.27 -8.28 -2.93
C ALA A 278 0.56 -9.51 -3.55
N ALA A 279 -0.63 -9.30 -4.13
CA ALA A 279 -1.38 -10.30 -4.89
C ALA A 279 -0.80 -10.58 -6.31
N GLY A 280 0.22 -9.83 -6.75
CA GLY A 280 0.79 -9.96 -8.08
C GLY A 280 0.11 -9.11 -9.17
N HIS A 281 -0.84 -8.26 -8.80
CA HIS A 281 -1.49 -7.30 -9.67
C HIS A 281 -0.71 -5.98 -9.75
N PRO A 282 -0.94 -5.15 -10.78
CA PRO A 282 -0.43 -3.78 -10.79
C PRO A 282 -0.95 -2.98 -9.58
N GLY A 283 -0.12 -2.12 -9.00
CA GLY A 283 -0.51 -1.21 -7.90
C GLY A 283 -1.42 -0.06 -8.37
N SER A 284 -2.53 -0.39 -9.04
CA SER A 284 -3.47 0.54 -9.66
C SER A 284 -4.86 0.40 -9.03
N ILE A 285 -5.79 1.28 -9.41
CA ILE A 285 -7.19 1.17 -9.00
C ILE A 285 -7.78 -0.20 -9.41
N THR A 286 -7.54 -0.61 -10.66
CA THR A 286 -8.02 -1.92 -11.17
C THR A 286 -7.41 -3.08 -10.39
N GLY A 287 -6.09 -3.08 -10.18
CA GLY A 287 -5.44 -4.15 -9.41
C GLY A 287 -5.91 -4.21 -7.96
N GLY A 288 -6.24 -3.06 -7.35
CA GLY A 288 -6.85 -3.01 -6.02
C GLY A 288 -8.23 -3.69 -5.98
N ARG A 289 -9.07 -3.46 -6.99
CA ARG A 289 -10.39 -4.11 -7.13
C ARG A 289 -10.24 -5.63 -7.33
N GLU A 290 -9.29 -6.05 -8.16
CA GLU A 290 -9.00 -7.46 -8.44
C GLU A 290 -8.54 -8.18 -7.16
N ALA A 291 -7.57 -7.62 -6.44
CA ALA A 291 -7.10 -8.19 -5.18
C ALA A 291 -8.19 -8.26 -4.10
N ALA A 292 -9.06 -7.24 -4.03
CA ALA A 292 -10.21 -7.24 -3.12
C ALA A 292 -11.22 -8.33 -3.47
N ALA A 293 -11.55 -8.52 -4.75
CA ALA A 293 -12.43 -9.59 -5.20
C ALA A 293 -11.85 -10.98 -4.90
N GLU A 294 -10.55 -11.18 -5.12
CA GLU A 294 -9.85 -12.42 -4.77
C GLU A 294 -9.88 -12.69 -3.26
N ALA A 295 -9.69 -11.66 -2.43
CA ALA A 295 -9.72 -11.80 -0.98
C ALA A 295 -11.12 -12.17 -0.46
N LEU A 296 -12.17 -11.60 -1.05
CA LEU A 296 -13.56 -11.97 -0.75
C LEU A 296 -13.84 -13.42 -1.18
N ALA A 297 -13.44 -13.80 -2.40
CA ALA A 297 -13.61 -15.16 -2.91
C ALA A 297 -12.85 -16.20 -2.06
N ALA A 298 -11.66 -15.85 -1.56
CA ALA A 298 -10.88 -16.70 -0.64
C ALA A 298 -11.60 -16.94 0.71
N ARG A 299 -12.60 -16.13 1.05
CA ARG A 299 -13.49 -16.34 2.20
C ARG A 299 -14.83 -16.97 1.83
N GLY A 300 -15.05 -17.33 0.57
CA GLY A 300 -16.31 -17.91 0.09
C GLY A 300 -17.41 -16.87 -0.18
N ILE A 301 -17.05 -15.57 -0.24
CA ILE A 301 -17.97 -14.51 -0.63
C ILE A 301 -17.91 -14.37 -2.14
N ASP A 302 -19.01 -14.63 -2.83
CA ASP A 302 -19.09 -14.50 -4.29
C ASP A 302 -19.00 -13.03 -4.71
N PRO A 303 -17.94 -12.60 -5.43
CA PRO A 303 -17.80 -11.22 -5.88
C PRO A 303 -18.82 -10.81 -6.94
N ALA A 304 -19.52 -11.74 -7.60
CA ALA A 304 -20.43 -11.44 -8.71
C ALA A 304 -21.64 -10.56 -8.33
N GLY A 305 -22.01 -10.54 -7.05
CA GLY A 305 -23.07 -9.68 -6.51
C GLY A 305 -22.59 -8.31 -6.00
N LEU A 306 -21.29 -8.03 -6.07
CA LEU A 306 -20.67 -6.83 -5.51
C LEU A 306 -20.20 -5.89 -6.62
N VAL A 307 -20.22 -4.59 -6.32
CA VAL A 307 -19.53 -3.58 -7.12
C VAL A 307 -18.48 -2.95 -6.24
N LEU A 308 -17.21 -3.17 -6.59
CA LEU A 308 -16.06 -2.57 -5.93
C LEU A 308 -15.51 -1.48 -6.86
N SER A 309 -15.93 -0.25 -6.64
CA SER A 309 -15.49 0.91 -7.43
C SER A 309 -14.25 1.57 -6.84
N ASP A 310 -14.08 1.56 -5.53
CA ASP A 310 -12.88 2.07 -4.87
C ASP A 310 -12.55 1.28 -3.59
N ALA A 311 -11.52 1.71 -2.85
CA ALA A 311 -11.09 1.07 -1.62
C ALA A 311 -11.58 1.82 -0.35
N SER A 312 -11.87 3.11 -0.50
CA SER A 312 -12.24 4.00 0.60
C SER A 312 -13.74 4.06 0.90
N GLY A 313 -14.58 3.74 -0.10
CA GLY A 313 -16.04 3.85 -0.02
C GLY A 313 -16.60 5.19 -0.48
N MET A 314 -15.78 6.05 -1.07
CA MET A 314 -16.18 7.38 -1.55
C MET A 314 -17.01 7.32 -2.83
N SER A 315 -16.80 6.30 -3.66
CA SER A 315 -17.62 6.09 -4.85
C SER A 315 -19.03 5.62 -4.47
N LEU A 316 -20.03 6.35 -4.97
CA LEU A 316 -21.44 5.96 -4.87
C LEU A 316 -21.80 4.79 -5.78
N ASP A 317 -20.86 4.26 -6.57
CA ASP A 317 -21.05 3.06 -7.39
C ASP A 317 -20.83 1.78 -6.60
N ASN A 318 -20.14 1.85 -5.44
CA ASN A 318 -19.91 0.69 -4.59
C ASN A 318 -21.24 0.03 -4.21
N ARG A 319 -21.33 -1.29 -4.30
CA ARG A 319 -22.49 -2.09 -3.90
C ARG A 319 -22.00 -3.30 -3.13
N ILE A 320 -22.29 -3.34 -1.83
CA ILE A 320 -21.97 -4.46 -0.97
C ILE A 320 -23.20 -4.77 -0.13
N PRO A 321 -23.71 -6.02 -0.13
CA PRO A 321 -24.73 -6.42 0.83
C PRO A 321 -24.09 -6.56 2.22
N PRO A 322 -24.85 -6.41 3.32
CA PRO A 322 -24.45 -6.90 4.63
C PRO A 322 -24.43 -8.44 4.57
N ALA A 323 -23.40 -8.99 3.93
CA ALA A 323 -23.48 -10.29 3.28
C ALA A 323 -23.94 -11.43 4.19
N PRO A 324 -24.97 -12.21 3.81
CA PRO A 324 -25.33 -13.47 4.44
C PRO A 324 -24.58 -14.61 3.74
N SER A 325 -23.44 -14.96 4.28
CA SER A 325 -23.00 -16.35 4.34
C SER A 325 -22.04 -16.41 5.50
N SER A 326 -21.91 -17.57 6.12
CA SER A 326 -20.97 -17.88 7.22
C SER A 326 -19.48 -17.51 6.99
N ALA A 327 -19.15 -16.77 5.94
CA ALA A 327 -17.85 -16.35 5.46
C ALA A 327 -17.21 -15.16 6.19
N TRP A 328 -17.97 -14.10 6.52
CA TRP A 328 -17.40 -12.93 7.25
C TRP A 328 -17.08 -13.27 8.70
N CYS A 329 -17.88 -14.15 9.30
CA CYS A 329 -17.85 -14.53 10.72
C CYS A 329 -17.40 -15.98 10.96
N GLY A 330 -16.97 -16.71 9.92
CA GLY A 330 -16.22 -17.95 10.11
C GLY A 330 -14.93 -17.66 10.90
N PRO A 331 -14.32 -18.67 11.57
CA PRO A 331 -13.20 -18.44 12.48
C PRO A 331 -12.11 -17.63 11.78
N TRP A 332 -12.00 -16.36 12.17
CA TRP A 332 -10.93 -15.49 11.70
C TRP A 332 -9.59 -16.12 12.10
N PRO A 333 -8.56 -16.05 11.25
CA PRO A 333 -7.30 -16.77 11.44
C PRO A 333 -6.46 -16.33 12.66
N TRP A 334 -6.97 -15.45 13.54
CA TRP A 334 -6.38 -15.28 14.87
C TRP A 334 -6.39 -16.57 15.70
N THR A 335 -7.21 -17.57 15.33
CA THR A 335 -7.31 -18.87 16.01
C THR A 335 -6.46 -19.98 15.37
N ALA A 336 -5.88 -19.76 14.19
CA ALA A 336 -5.03 -20.74 13.51
C ALA A 336 -3.68 -20.10 13.18
N PRO A 337 -2.53 -20.72 13.52
CA PRO A 337 -1.23 -20.17 13.16
C PRO A 337 -1.12 -20.09 11.64
N ALA A 338 -1.30 -18.87 11.10
CA ALA A 338 -1.12 -18.61 9.69
C ALA A 338 0.29 -19.08 9.29
N ARG A 339 0.35 -20.10 8.44
CA ARG A 339 1.60 -20.57 7.85
C ARG A 339 1.93 -19.65 6.69
N TRP A 340 2.48 -18.48 7.03
CA TRP A 340 3.12 -17.61 6.06
C TRP A 340 4.35 -18.35 5.49
N PRO A 341 4.60 -18.31 4.17
CA PRO A 341 5.82 -18.86 3.61
C PRO A 341 7.04 -18.22 4.29
N ARG A 342 7.94 -19.05 4.80
CA ARG A 342 9.14 -18.61 5.51
C ARG A 342 10.14 -18.04 4.51
N GLY A 343 10.39 -16.73 4.57
CA GLY A 343 11.56 -16.13 3.96
C GLY A 343 11.39 -14.63 3.76
N PRO A 344 12.47 -13.84 3.79
CA PRO A 344 12.40 -12.44 3.36
C PRO A 344 12.10 -12.45 1.86
N ALA A 345 10.87 -12.13 1.48
CA ALA A 345 10.57 -11.63 0.15
C ALA A 345 11.22 -10.24 0.05
N ARG A 346 12.54 -10.20 -0.14
CA ARG A 346 13.16 -9.00 -0.69
C ARG A 346 12.47 -8.78 -2.02
N CYS A 347 11.86 -7.61 -2.21
CA CYS A 347 11.51 -7.11 -3.53
C CYS A 347 12.76 -7.17 -4.42
N ARG A 348 12.96 -8.31 -5.09
CA ARG A 348 13.91 -8.41 -6.19
C ARG A 348 13.17 -7.84 -7.39
N TRP A 349 13.72 -6.78 -7.94
CA TRP A 349 13.39 -6.31 -9.27
C TRP A 349 13.33 -7.50 -10.25
N PRO A 350 12.35 -7.54 -11.17
CA PRO A 350 12.19 -8.66 -12.07
C PRO A 350 13.49 -8.88 -12.86
N ALA A 351 14.08 -10.06 -12.67
CA ALA A 351 15.04 -10.62 -13.61
C ALA A 351 14.27 -11.13 -14.84
N ASP A 352 14.91 -11.05 -16.01
CA ASP A 352 14.34 -11.30 -17.34
C ASP A 352 13.36 -12.48 -17.42
N PRO A 353 12.24 -12.34 -18.15
CA PRO A 353 11.64 -13.49 -18.80
C PRO A 353 12.60 -13.91 -19.91
N GLY A 354 13.39 -14.95 -19.66
CA GLY A 354 14.14 -15.63 -20.71
C GLY A 354 13.21 -16.01 -21.87
N PRO A 355 13.68 -16.00 -23.12
CA PRO A 355 12.81 -16.22 -24.27
C PRO A 355 12.24 -17.63 -24.25
N SER A 356 10.91 -17.74 -24.28
CA SER A 356 10.22 -19.01 -24.54
C SER A 356 10.64 -19.56 -25.91
N PRO A 357 10.94 -20.86 -26.04
CA PRO A 357 11.37 -21.43 -27.30
C PRO A 357 10.15 -21.70 -28.18
N THR A 358 10.01 -20.94 -29.26
CA THR A 358 9.18 -21.32 -30.42
C THR A 358 10.07 -21.46 -31.64
N GLY A 359 9.82 -22.50 -32.43
CA GLY A 359 10.28 -22.57 -33.82
C GLY A 359 11.40 -23.56 -34.10
N SER A 360 11.02 -24.80 -34.35
CA SER A 360 11.78 -25.72 -35.19
C SER A 360 12.00 -25.11 -36.58
N THR A 361 13.23 -24.80 -36.96
CA THR A 361 13.64 -24.80 -38.36
C THR A 361 15.09 -25.26 -38.48
N THR A 362 15.24 -26.38 -39.17
CA THR A 362 16.47 -26.99 -39.66
C THR A 362 17.36 -26.00 -40.42
N ARG A 363 18.66 -25.96 -40.07
CA ARG A 363 19.73 -25.57 -41.01
C ARG A 363 20.87 -26.61 -40.97
N PRO A 364 21.53 -26.88 -42.12
CA PRO A 364 22.52 -27.95 -42.22
C PRO A 364 23.90 -27.49 -41.69
N ARG A 365 24.65 -28.46 -41.16
CA ARG A 365 26.06 -28.34 -40.74
C ARG A 365 26.98 -27.95 -41.91
N PRO A 366 28.00 -27.09 -41.71
CA PRO A 366 29.22 -27.12 -42.50
C PRO A 366 30.27 -28.08 -41.87
N PRO A 367 31.24 -28.59 -42.66
CA PRO A 367 32.27 -29.52 -42.19
C PRO A 367 33.43 -28.79 -41.46
N PRO A 368 34.32 -29.52 -40.76
CA PRO A 368 35.28 -28.94 -39.84
C PRO A 368 36.59 -28.46 -40.50
N GLU A 369 37.19 -27.52 -39.75
CA GLU A 369 38.55 -26.95 -39.68
C GLU A 369 39.67 -27.50 -40.59
N ASP A 370 40.50 -26.57 -41.08
CA ASP A 370 41.96 -26.66 -41.01
C ASP A 370 42.63 -25.27 -41.21
N TRP A 371 43.58 -24.94 -40.32
CA TRP A 371 44.56 -23.83 -40.38
C TRP A 371 45.95 -24.52 -40.23
N PRO A 372 47.09 -24.12 -40.86
CA PRO A 372 47.65 -22.76 -40.77
C PRO A 372 48.56 -22.19 -41.91
N GLY A 373 48.45 -20.87 -42.15
CA GLY A 373 49.49 -19.88 -42.56
C GLY A 373 50.39 -20.09 -43.81
N PRO A 374 51.32 -19.16 -44.14
CA PRO A 374 51.34 -17.70 -44.03
C PRO A 374 51.47 -16.97 -45.43
N ARG A 375 51.32 -15.63 -45.39
CA ARG A 375 51.59 -14.57 -46.41
C ARG A 375 52.81 -14.81 -47.35
N PRO A 376 52.90 -14.23 -48.59
CA PRO A 376 53.09 -12.76 -48.77
C PRO A 376 52.63 -12.08 -50.10
N ALA A 377 52.62 -10.74 -50.03
CA ALA A 377 52.80 -9.71 -51.09
C ALA A 377 51.84 -9.74 -52.29
N ARG A 378 51.08 -8.67 -52.59
CA ARG A 378 51.52 -7.31 -52.93
C ARG A 378 50.38 -6.31 -52.77
#